data_AF-A0A9D0AX94-F1
#
_entry.id   AF-A0A9D0AX94-F1
#
_cell.length_a   1.000
_cell.length_b   1.000
_cell.length_c   1.000
_cell.angle_alpha   90.00
_cell.angle_beta   90.00
_cell.angle_gamma   90.00
#
_symmetry.space_group_name_H-M   'P 1'
#
loop_
_entity.id
_entity.type
_entity.pdbx_description
1 polymer ?
#
loop_
_entity_poly.entity_id
_entity_poly.type
_entity_poly.pdbx_seq_one_letter_code
_entity_poly.pdbx_strand_id
1 'polypeptide(L)'
;MFIMKKKGFTLLEVLISMTIVGMALGTVFGLLASSKRLAFKATDDIERTIFLRSALNVSQILEEPEYPELPARYKKSLNIENGDFLEKPERQTRPMKLALESYTLYDNEKDIKLITVRLVLMDTAK
;
A
#
# COMPACT_ATOMS: atom_id res chain seq x y z
N MET A 1 -32.33 36.81 53.37
CA MET A 1 -32.33 36.17 52.04
C MET A 1 -31.49 37.03 51.10
N PHE A 2 -30.22 36.66 50.86
CA PHE A 2 -29.34 37.42 49.96
C PHE A 2 -29.69 37.06 48.52
N ILE A 3 -30.24 38.03 47.79
CA ILE A 3 -30.48 37.91 46.36
C ILE A 3 -29.12 38.05 45.66
N MET A 4 -28.58 36.95 45.15
CA MET A 4 -27.41 36.98 44.27
C MET A 4 -27.76 37.75 43.00
N LYS A 5 -27.17 38.94 42.81
CA LYS A 5 -27.22 39.66 41.53
C LYS A 5 -26.55 38.78 40.47
N LYS A 6 -27.32 38.20 39.55
CA LYS A 6 -26.77 37.57 38.34
C LYS A 6 -26.24 38.68 37.42
N LYS A 7 -24.92 38.82 37.30
CA LYS A 7 -24.30 39.59 36.22
C LYS A 7 -24.55 38.85 34.91
N GLY A 8 -25.05 39.54 33.89
CA GLY A 8 -25.13 39.01 32.52
C GLY A 8 -23.75 38.94 31.86
N PHE A 9 -23.66 38.29 30.70
CA PHE A 9 -22.43 38.23 29.92
C PHE A 9 -22.08 39.58 29.31
N THR A 10 -20.79 39.91 29.33
CA THR A 10 -20.27 41.07 28.61
C THR A 10 -20.14 40.75 27.11
N LEU A 11 -20.20 41.78 26.26
CA LEU A 11 -19.94 41.62 24.82
C LEU A 11 -18.56 41.00 24.56
N LEU A 12 -17.57 41.33 25.39
CA LEU A 12 -16.23 40.77 25.30
C LEU A 12 -16.21 39.26 25.57
N GLU A 13 -16.93 38.78 26.59
CA GLU A 13 -17.04 37.34 26.87
C GLU A 13 -17.71 36.57 25.74
N VAL A 14 -18.75 37.14 25.13
CA VAL A 14 -19.44 36.51 23.99
C VAL A 14 -18.50 36.42 22.78
N LEU A 15 -17.75 37.49 22.51
CA LEU A 15 -16.79 37.51 21.40
C LEU A 15 -15.69 36.47 21.61
N ILE A 16 -15.08 36.42 22.80
CA ILE A 16 -14.05 35.43 23.14
C ILE A 16 -14.61 34.01 23.02
N SER A 17 -15.81 33.76 23.55
CA SER A 17 -16.45 32.44 23.48
C SER A 17 -16.67 32.01 22.02
N MET A 18 -17.16 32.91 21.18
CA MET A 18 -17.38 32.63 19.76
C MET A 18 -16.06 32.38 19.02
N THR A 19 -15.01 33.12 19.35
CA THR A 19 -13.66 32.87 18.80
C THR A 19 -13.13 31.49 19.19
N ILE A 20 -13.25 31.10 20.47
CA ILE A 20 -12.81 29.78 20.95
C ILE A 20 -13.60 28.67 20.24
N VAL A 21 -14.93 28.81 20.13
CA VAL A 21 -15.78 27.84 19.42
C VAL A 21 -15.39 27.76 17.94
N GLY A 22 -15.13 28.90 17.29
CA GLY A 22 -14.66 28.92 15.91
C GLY A 22 -13.33 28.19 15.72
N MET A 23 -12.36 28.42 16.62
CA MET A 23 -11.09 27.69 16.63
C MET A 23 -11.31 26.19 16.85
N ALA A 24 -12.12 25.80 17.83
CA ALA A 24 -12.43 24.41 18.12
C ALA A 24 -13.07 23.70 16.92
N LEU A 25 -14.08 24.31 16.30
CA LEU A 25 -14.73 23.77 15.10
C LEU A 25 -13.74 23.66 13.92
N GLY A 26 -12.90 24.67 13.72
CA GLY A 26 -11.85 24.64 12.70
C GLY A 26 -10.91 23.44 12.87
N THR A 27 -10.47 23.17 14.11
CA THR A 27 -9.61 22.00 14.40
C THR A 27 -10.34 20.68 14.16
N VAL A 28 -11.59 20.53 14.59
CA VAL A 28 -12.38 19.30 14.40
C VAL A 28 -12.61 19.03 12.91
N PHE A 29 -12.98 20.04 12.13
CA PHE A 29 -13.14 19.87 10.68
C PHE A 29 -11.83 19.57 9.99
N GLY A 30 -10.71 20.17 10.41
CA GLY A 30 -9.37 19.85 9.93
C GLY A 30 -9.01 18.37 10.17
N LEU A 31 -9.30 17.85 11.37
CA LEU A 31 -9.07 16.45 11.71
C LEU A 31 -9.95 15.50 10.88
N LEU A 32 -11.24 15.82 10.72
CA LEU A 32 -12.16 15.01 9.91
C LEU A 32 -11.70 14.94 8.45
N ALA A 33 -11.30 16.07 7.86
CA ALA A 33 -10.78 16.11 6.49
C ALA A 33 -9.50 15.29 6.34
N SER A 34 -8.56 15.43 7.29
CA SER A 34 -7.31 14.66 7.31
C SER A 34 -7.58 13.16 7.43
N SER A 35 -8.46 12.75 8.35
CA SER A 35 -8.84 11.35 8.55
C SER A 35 -9.42 10.74 7.27
N LYS A 36 -10.27 11.47 6.55
CA LYS A 36 -10.88 10.97 5.31
C LYS A 36 -9.83 10.80 4.20
N ARG A 37 -8.92 11.77 4.06
CA ARG A 37 -7.81 11.70 3.11
C ARG A 37 -6.88 10.52 3.41
N LEU A 38 -6.58 10.30 4.69
CA LEU A 38 -5.77 9.17 5.13
C LEU A 38 -6.45 7.83 4.82
N ALA A 39 -7.74 7.70 5.11
CA ALA A 39 -8.50 6.49 4.82
C ALA A 39 -8.46 6.14 3.32
N PHE A 40 -8.70 7.12 2.43
CA PHE A 40 -8.62 6.88 0.99
C PHE A 40 -7.22 6.45 0.54
N LYS A 41 -6.17 7.11 1.05
CA LYS A 41 -4.80 6.73 0.73
C LYS A 41 -4.46 5.31 1.22
N ALA A 42 -4.91 4.96 2.43
CA ALA A 42 -4.69 3.63 2.99
C ALA A 42 -5.40 2.54 2.19
N THR A 43 -6.65 2.77 1.77
CA THR A 43 -7.39 1.84 0.91
C THR A 43 -6.69 1.64 -0.42
N ASP A 44 -6.24 2.72 -1.07
CA ASP A 44 -5.49 2.62 -2.33
C ASP A 44 -4.18 1.83 -2.15
N ASP A 45 -3.43 2.10 -1.08
CA ASP A 45 -2.19 1.39 -0.76
C ASP A 45 -2.42 -0.12 -0.48
N ILE A 46 -3.51 -0.46 0.19
CA ILE A 46 -3.88 -1.86 0.49
C ILE A 46 -4.24 -2.59 -0.80
N GLU A 47 -5.12 -2.03 -1.63
CA GLU A 47 -5.54 -2.65 -2.88
C GLU A 47 -4.35 -2.87 -3.82
N ARG A 48 -3.43 -1.90 -3.89
CA ARG A 48 -2.15 -2.05 -4.59
C ARG A 48 -1.35 -3.22 -4.05
N THR A 49 -1.16 -3.29 -2.73
CA THR A 49 -0.36 -4.34 -2.09
C THR A 49 -0.97 -5.72 -2.28
N ILE A 50 -2.30 -5.84 -2.22
CA ILE A 50 -3.02 -7.09 -2.49
C ILE A 50 -2.76 -7.55 -3.92
N PHE A 51 -2.82 -6.64 -4.90
CA PHE A 51 -2.49 -6.96 -6.28
C PHE A 51 -1.04 -7.42 -6.44
N LEU A 52 -0.08 -6.70 -5.84
CA LEU A 52 1.32 -7.12 -5.89
C LEU A 52 1.49 -8.53 -5.35
N ARG A 53 0.89 -8.80 -4.18
CA ARG A 53 0.94 -10.13 -3.57
C ARG A 53 0.26 -11.20 -4.41
N SER A 54 -0.85 -10.91 -5.08
CA SER A 54 -1.49 -11.90 -5.95
C SER A 54 -0.62 -12.22 -7.16
N ALA A 55 -0.01 -11.21 -7.80
CA ALA A 55 0.93 -11.41 -8.89
C ALA A 55 2.15 -12.24 -8.45
N LEU A 56 2.71 -11.94 -7.27
CA LEU A 56 3.78 -12.75 -6.67
C LEU A 56 3.33 -14.20 -6.44
N ASN A 57 2.17 -14.42 -5.83
CA ASN A 57 1.69 -15.75 -5.50
C ASN A 57 1.40 -16.60 -6.75
N VAL A 58 0.79 -16.02 -7.78
CA VAL A 58 0.50 -16.72 -9.04
C VAL A 58 1.79 -17.24 -9.68
N SER A 59 2.86 -16.44 -9.66
CA SER A 59 4.17 -16.84 -10.18
C SER A 59 4.81 -18.04 -9.46
N GLN A 60 4.42 -18.30 -8.20
CA GLN A 60 4.96 -19.39 -7.39
C GLN A 60 4.17 -20.69 -7.54
N ILE A 61 2.88 -20.59 -7.88
CA ILE A 61 1.95 -21.71 -7.86
C ILE A 61 1.77 -22.31 -9.26
N LEU A 62 1.74 -21.46 -10.29
CA LEU A 62 1.47 -21.90 -11.67
C LEU A 62 2.76 -22.12 -12.45
N GLU A 63 2.82 -23.22 -13.20
CA GLU A 63 3.90 -23.48 -14.17
C GLU A 63 3.92 -22.44 -15.29
N GLU A 64 2.73 -22.03 -15.76
CA GLU A 64 2.52 -20.94 -16.71
C GLU A 64 1.67 -19.84 -16.03
N PRO A 65 2.31 -18.82 -15.44
CA PRO A 65 1.59 -17.83 -14.66
C PRO A 65 0.80 -16.86 -15.54
N GLU A 66 -0.53 -16.97 -15.48
CA GLU A 66 -1.44 -15.95 -15.98
C GLU A 66 -1.62 -14.87 -14.92
N TYR A 67 -0.93 -13.74 -15.09
CA TYR A 67 -1.03 -12.64 -14.15
C TYR A 67 -2.42 -11.99 -14.21
N PRO A 68 -3.02 -11.67 -13.05
CA PRO A 68 -4.28 -10.95 -13.04
C PRO A 68 -4.12 -9.61 -13.78
N GLU A 69 -5.13 -9.23 -14.55
CA GLU A 69 -5.10 -7.94 -15.25
C GLU A 69 -4.92 -6.79 -14.26
N LEU A 70 -3.98 -5.90 -14.58
CA LEU A 70 -3.77 -4.69 -13.81
C LEU A 70 -5.03 -3.85 -13.80
N PRO A 71 -5.55 -3.48 -12.60
CA PRO A 71 -6.61 -2.48 -12.52
C PRO A 71 -6.20 -1.24 -13.32
N ALA A 72 -7.14 -0.66 -14.07
CA ALA A 72 -6.84 0.43 -15.01
C ALA A 72 -6.04 1.59 -14.40
N ARG A 73 -6.24 1.84 -13.09
CA ARG A 73 -5.52 2.87 -12.33
C ARG A 73 -4.02 2.58 -12.12
N TYR A 74 -3.60 1.31 -12.11
CA TYR A 74 -2.22 0.88 -11.90
C TYR A 74 -1.50 0.46 -13.17
N LYS A 75 -2.23 0.28 -14.28
CA LYS A 75 -1.68 -0.22 -15.55
C LYS A 75 -0.52 0.60 -16.12
N LYS A 76 -0.40 1.88 -15.75
CA LYS A 76 0.70 2.76 -16.17
C LYS A 76 1.87 2.78 -15.19
N SER A 77 1.62 2.50 -13.90
CA SER A 77 2.61 2.61 -12.85
C SER A 77 3.27 1.27 -12.52
N LEU A 78 2.59 0.16 -12.77
CA LEU A 78 3.11 -1.18 -12.48
C LEU A 78 3.56 -1.92 -13.72
N ASN A 79 4.77 -2.44 -13.68
CA ASN A 79 5.34 -3.32 -14.72
C ASN A 79 5.88 -4.61 -14.10
N ILE A 80 5.74 -5.71 -14.84
CA ILE A 80 6.29 -7.01 -14.48
C ILE A 80 7.25 -7.43 -15.60
N GLU A 81 8.49 -7.72 -15.23
CA GLU A 81 9.54 -8.19 -16.13
C GLU A 81 10.04 -9.55 -15.65
N ASN A 82 9.92 -10.58 -16.50
CA ASN A 82 10.58 -11.86 -16.22
C ASN A 82 12.07 -11.70 -16.53
N GLY A 83 12.92 -12.13 -15.60
CA GLY A 83 14.37 -12.15 -15.75
C GLY A 83 14.86 -13.53 -16.18
N ASP A 84 16.18 -13.68 -16.17
CA ASP A 84 16.81 -14.93 -16.58
C ASP A 84 16.72 -16.02 -15.50
N PHE A 85 16.91 -17.26 -15.93
CA PHE A 85 17.14 -18.39 -15.04
C PHE A 85 18.45 -18.20 -14.28
N LEU A 86 18.40 -18.44 -12.97
CA LEU A 86 19.58 -18.43 -12.12
C LEU A 86 20.48 -19.62 -12.45
N GLU A 87 21.78 -19.37 -12.47
CA GLU A 87 22.79 -20.41 -12.66
C GLU A 87 22.69 -21.47 -11.56
N LYS A 88 22.95 -22.73 -11.94
CA LYS A 88 23.00 -23.82 -10.96
C LYS A 88 24.17 -23.58 -10.00
N PRO A 89 24.00 -23.89 -8.70
CA PRO A 89 25.10 -23.83 -7.75
C PRO A 89 26.18 -24.86 -8.11
N GLU A 90 27.45 -24.51 -7.86
CA GLU A 90 28.61 -25.38 -8.14
C GLU A 90 28.52 -26.76 -7.47
N ARG A 91 27.82 -26.84 -6.33
CA ARG A 91 27.63 -28.08 -5.58
C ARG A 91 26.16 -28.34 -5.33
N GLN A 92 25.62 -29.32 -6.04
CA GLN A 92 24.25 -29.80 -5.85
C GLN A 92 24.27 -31.14 -5.10
N THR A 93 23.65 -31.19 -3.91
CA THR A 93 23.68 -32.40 -3.06
C THR A 93 22.78 -33.52 -3.56
N ARG A 94 21.77 -33.19 -4.38
CA ARG A 94 20.82 -34.14 -5.00
C ARG A 94 20.37 -33.60 -6.36
N PRO A 95 20.19 -34.46 -7.37
CA PRO A 95 19.61 -34.04 -8.64
C PRO A 95 18.19 -33.51 -8.42
N MET A 96 17.88 -32.36 -9.00
CA MET A 96 16.56 -31.72 -8.97
C MET A 96 16.14 -31.35 -10.38
N LYS A 97 14.83 -31.44 -10.65
CA LYS A 97 14.20 -31.02 -11.91
C LYS A 97 13.58 -29.62 -11.82
N LEU A 98 14.19 -28.76 -11.01
CA LEU A 98 13.67 -27.42 -10.71
C LEU A 98 14.77 -26.41 -11.00
N ALA A 99 14.41 -25.35 -11.72
CA ALA A 99 15.21 -24.17 -11.92
C ALA A 99 14.60 -22.99 -11.16
N LEU A 100 15.42 -22.01 -10.82
CA LEU A 100 14.93 -20.73 -10.29
C LEU A 100 14.95 -19.71 -11.41
N GLU A 101 13.83 -19.06 -11.65
CA GLU A 101 13.73 -17.95 -12.59
C GLU A 101 13.56 -16.66 -11.80
N SER A 102 14.41 -15.67 -12.10
CA SER A 102 14.26 -14.34 -11.51
C SER A 102 13.10 -13.61 -12.18
N TYR A 103 12.37 -12.80 -11.43
CA TYR A 103 11.47 -11.82 -12.02
C TYR A 103 11.46 -10.56 -11.18
N THR A 104 11.22 -9.45 -11.85
CA THR A 104 11.23 -8.13 -11.24
C THR A 104 9.89 -7.46 -11.43
N LEU A 105 9.39 -6.92 -10.33
CA LEU A 105 8.20 -6.11 -10.33
C LEU A 105 8.59 -4.67 -10.02
N TYR A 106 8.17 -3.77 -10.90
CA TYR A 106 8.47 -2.34 -10.82
C TYR A 106 7.20 -1.56 -10.54
N ASP A 107 7.30 -0.67 -9.56
CA ASP A 107 6.31 0.33 -9.23
C ASP A 107 6.92 1.72 -9.45
N ASN A 108 6.58 2.34 -10.57
CA ASN A 108 7.09 3.65 -10.97
C ASN A 108 6.53 4.81 -10.14
N GLU A 109 5.42 4.60 -9.43
CA GLU A 109 4.77 5.66 -8.65
C GLU A 109 5.37 5.77 -7.26
N LYS A 110 5.74 4.64 -6.66
CA LYS A 110 6.39 4.58 -5.34
C LYS A 110 7.90 4.37 -5.41
N ASP A 111 8.44 4.23 -6.62
CA ASP A 111 9.84 3.89 -6.88
C ASP A 111 10.27 2.61 -6.13
N ILE A 112 9.42 1.59 -6.19
CA ILE A 112 9.67 0.30 -5.54
C ILE A 112 10.08 -0.71 -6.61
N LYS A 113 11.26 -1.30 -6.43
CA LYS A 113 11.75 -2.44 -7.21
C LYS A 113 11.75 -3.69 -6.34
N LEU A 114 10.95 -4.68 -6.71
CA LEU A 114 10.91 -5.98 -6.04
C LEU A 114 11.57 -7.00 -6.95
N ILE A 115 12.73 -7.52 -6.52
CA ILE A 115 13.43 -8.62 -7.19
C ILE A 115 13.11 -9.88 -6.41
N THR A 116 12.66 -10.91 -7.12
CA THR A 116 12.18 -12.15 -6.52
C THR A 116 12.45 -13.32 -7.45
N VAL A 117 12.25 -14.53 -6.95
CA VAL A 117 12.55 -15.79 -7.65
C VAL A 117 11.33 -16.69 -7.61
N ARG A 118 11.09 -17.42 -8.70
CA ARG A 118 10.09 -18.49 -8.76
C ARG A 118 10.74 -19.83 -9.10
N LEU A 119 10.13 -20.90 -8.60
CA LEU A 119 10.52 -22.28 -8.92
C LEU A 119 9.79 -22.72 -10.18
N VAL A 120 10.55 -23.13 -11.20
CA VAL A 120 10.02 -23.63 -12.46
C VAL A 120 10.50 -25.06 -12.67
N LEU A 121 9.59 -25.94 -13.12
CA LEU A 121 9.96 -27.28 -13.55
C LEU A 121 10.78 -27.20 -14.84
N MET A 122 12.06 -27.49 -14.72
CA MET A 122 12.99 -27.55 -15.85
C MET A 122 13.89 -28.74 -15.57
N ASP A 123 13.95 -29.71 -16.49
CA ASP A 123 14.78 -30.92 -16.32
C ASP A 123 16.26 -30.54 -16.39
N THR A 124 16.73 -30.00 -15.28
CA THR A 124 18.09 -29.56 -15.00
C THR A 124 18.91 -30.73 -14.46
N ALA A 125 18.41 -31.97 -14.51
CA ALA A 125 19.20 -33.15 -14.20
C ALA A 125 20.14 -33.50 -15.36
N LYS A 126 21.23 -32.72 -15.48
CA LYS A 126 22.49 -33.12 -16.11
C LYS A 126 23.61 -32.68 -15.20
#